data_AF-A0A3G9INJ8-F1
#
_entry.id   AF-A0A3G9INJ8-F1
#
_cell.length_a   1.000
_cell.length_b   1.000
_cell.length_c   1.000
_cell.angle_alpha   90.00
_cell.angle_beta   90.00
_cell.angle_gamma   90.00
#
_symmetry.space_group_name_H-M   'P 1'
#
loop_
_entity.id
_entity.type
_entity.pdbx_description
1 polymer ?
#
loop_
_entity_poly.entity_id
_entity_poly.type
_entity_poly.pdbx_seq_one_letter_code
_entity_poly.pdbx_strand_id
1 'polypeptide(L)'
;MTPDQQRRMFQRLKGMSNERFWKQMNVFLTKSYAAAERQYGEAMDIVLTPKQKEAVIAKAKEIRVDWDKLDTIDIENTAGEELA
;
A
#
# COMPACT_ATOMS: atom_id res chain seq x y z
N MET A 1 -4.55 5.15 -18.26
CA MET A 1 -5.27 6.39 -17.90
C MET A 1 -5.01 7.40 -19.01
N THR A 2 -6.04 8.03 -19.58
CA THR A 2 -5.84 9.06 -20.61
C THR A 2 -5.42 10.40 -19.99
N PRO A 3 -4.82 11.34 -20.75
CA PRO A 3 -4.46 12.67 -20.24
C PRO A 3 -5.64 13.41 -19.60
N ASP A 4 -6.83 13.32 -20.20
CA ASP A 4 -8.05 13.95 -19.66
C ASP A 4 -8.54 13.31 -18.35
N GLN A 5 -8.32 12.00 -18.17
CA GLN A 5 -8.63 11.32 -16.92
C GLN A 5 -7.64 11.74 -15.83
N GLN A 6 -6.35 11.83 -16.15
CA GLN A 6 -5.32 12.29 -15.23
C GLN A 6 -5.59 13.73 -14.77
N ARG A 7 -5.90 14.65 -15.71
CA ARG A 7 -6.24 16.03 -15.41
C ARG A 7 -7.47 16.14 -14.52
N ARG A 8 -8.55 15.39 -14.80
CA ARG A 8 -9.76 15.39 -13.97
C ARG A 8 -9.48 14.88 -12.56
N MET A 9 -8.68 13.81 -12.43
CA MET A 9 -8.28 13.30 -11.12
C MET A 9 -7.45 14.33 -10.35
N PHE A 10 -6.50 14.98 -11.00
CA PHE A 10 -5.68 16.03 -10.40
C PHE A 10 -6.52 17.21 -9.90
N GLN A 11 -7.43 17.74 -10.72
CA GLN A 11 -8.30 18.84 -10.31
C GLN A 11 -9.23 18.44 -9.16
N ARG A 12 -9.76 17.20 -9.18
CA ARG A 12 -10.58 16.67 -8.09
C ARG A 12 -9.80 16.63 -6.78
N LEU A 13 -8.54 16.17 -6.79
CA LEU A 13 -7.70 16.12 -5.59
C LEU A 13 -7.41 17.51 -5.05
N LYS A 14 -7.08 18.47 -5.93
CA LYS A 14 -6.84 19.87 -5.54
C LYS A 14 -8.04 20.56 -4.90
N GLY A 15 -9.25 20.17 -5.28
CA GLY A 15 -10.49 20.74 -4.73
C GLY A 15 -10.95 20.13 -3.40
N MET A 16 -10.23 19.14 -2.86
CA MET A 16 -10.62 18.50 -1.59
C MET A 16 -10.25 19.37 -0.39
N SER A 17 -11.05 19.27 0.69
CA SER A 17 -10.58 19.70 2.01
C SER A 17 -9.41 18.83 2.46
N ASN A 18 -8.56 19.34 3.35
CA ASN A 18 -7.40 18.60 3.87
C ASN A 18 -7.78 17.22 4.43
N GLU A 19 -8.84 17.14 5.24
CA GLU A 19 -9.33 15.87 5.80
C GLU A 19 -9.74 14.87 4.69
N ARG A 20 -10.48 15.34 3.68
CA ARG A 20 -10.92 14.49 2.56
C ARG A 20 -9.74 14.06 1.69
N PHE A 21 -8.75 14.93 1.53
CA PHE A 21 -7.53 14.62 0.80
C PHE A 21 -6.79 13.45 1.46
N TRP A 22 -6.51 13.53 2.77
CA TRP A 22 -5.80 12.46 3.47
C TRP A 22 -6.59 11.16 3.53
N LYS A 23 -7.91 11.22 3.73
CA LYS A 23 -8.79 10.02 3.60
C LYS A 23 -8.70 9.40 2.20
N GLN A 24 -8.64 10.21 1.14
CA GLN A 24 -8.49 9.72 -0.22
C GLN A 24 -7.11 9.13 -0.48
N MET A 25 -6.05 9.71 0.10
CA MET A 25 -4.70 9.17 0.01
C MET A 25 -4.62 7.81 0.73
N ASN A 26 -5.26 7.65 1.89
CA ASN A 26 -5.33 6.36 2.60
C ASN A 26 -5.91 5.28 1.68
N VAL A 27 -7.01 5.59 0.99
CA VAL A 27 -7.62 4.65 0.02
C VAL A 27 -6.65 4.27 -1.10
N PHE A 28 -5.85 5.21 -1.61
CA PHE A 28 -4.85 4.88 -2.63
C PHE A 28 -3.73 4.02 -2.07
N LEU A 29 -3.22 4.35 -0.88
CA LEU A 29 -2.19 3.58 -0.21
C LEU A 29 -2.63 2.13 0.02
N THR A 30 -3.81 1.92 0.60
CA THR A 30 -4.37 0.57 0.83
C THR A 30 -4.50 -0.23 -0.47
N LYS A 31 -4.96 0.42 -1.55
CA LYS A 31 -5.08 -0.25 -2.87
C LYS A 31 -3.71 -0.63 -3.45
N SER A 32 -2.72 0.24 -3.30
CA SER A 32 -1.35 -0.04 -3.77
C SER A 32 -0.73 -1.21 -3.01
N TYR A 33 -0.89 -1.25 -1.69
CA TYR A 33 -0.42 -2.39 -0.88
C TYR A 33 -1.11 -3.69 -1.25
N ALA A 34 -2.43 -3.70 -1.40
CA ALA A 34 -3.16 -4.89 -1.81
C ALA A 34 -2.73 -5.38 -3.21
N ALA A 35 -2.43 -4.46 -4.13
CA ALA A 35 -1.91 -4.81 -5.45
C ALA A 35 -0.50 -5.42 -5.36
N ALA A 36 0.37 -4.87 -4.51
CA ALA A 36 1.71 -5.39 -4.28
C ALA A 36 1.67 -6.79 -3.63
N GLU A 37 0.85 -6.99 -2.60
CA GLU A 37 0.67 -8.29 -1.94
C GLU A 37 0.21 -9.35 -2.93
N ARG A 38 -0.74 -9.01 -3.82
CA ARG A 38 -1.16 -9.91 -4.89
C ARG A 38 -0.03 -10.24 -5.86
N GLN A 39 0.69 -9.23 -6.37
CA GLN A 39 1.79 -9.43 -7.31
C GLN A 39 2.91 -10.30 -6.74
N TYR A 40 3.31 -10.04 -5.50
CA TYR A 40 4.30 -10.87 -4.83
C TYR A 40 3.74 -12.27 -4.51
N GLY A 41 2.47 -12.38 -4.14
CA GLY A 41 1.77 -13.66 -4.00
C GLY A 41 1.86 -14.52 -5.26
N GLU A 42 1.51 -13.93 -6.41
CA GLU A 42 1.58 -14.58 -7.73
C GLU A 42 3.02 -14.94 -8.12
N ALA A 43 3.98 -14.04 -7.89
CA ALA A 43 5.39 -14.31 -8.16
C ALA A 43 5.93 -15.46 -7.27
N MET A 44 5.54 -15.50 -6.00
CA MET A 44 5.90 -16.58 -5.08
C MET A 44 5.30 -17.92 -5.52
N ASP A 45 4.06 -17.94 -6.02
CA ASP A 45 3.44 -19.17 -6.55
C ASP A 45 4.19 -19.75 -7.76
N ILE A 46 4.84 -18.90 -8.55
CA ILE A 46 5.63 -19.33 -9.72
C ILE A 46 7.01 -19.83 -9.31
N VAL A 47 7.67 -19.11 -8.38
CA VAL A 47 9.11 -19.30 -8.09
C VAL A 47 9.37 -20.24 -6.92
N LEU A 48 8.44 -20.32 -5.95
CA LEU A 48 8.66 -20.99 -4.68
C LEU A 48 7.80 -22.26 -4.55
N THR A 49 8.26 -23.18 -3.71
CA THR A 49 7.39 -24.25 -3.21
C THR A 49 6.36 -23.67 -2.24
N PRO A 50 5.20 -24.35 -2.03
CA PRO A 50 4.18 -23.87 -1.09
C PRO A 50 4.72 -23.59 0.32
N LYS A 51 5.61 -24.47 0.83
CA LYS A 51 6.24 -24.31 2.15
C LYS A 51 7.13 -23.06 2.24
N GLN A 52 7.87 -22.74 1.18
CA GLN A 52 8.70 -21.55 1.12
C GLN A 52 7.84 -20.28 1.02
N LYS A 53 6.77 -20.31 0.23
CA LYS A 53 5.80 -19.21 0.15
C LYS A 53 5.18 -18.91 1.51
N GLU A 54 4.70 -19.93 2.23
CA GLU A 54 4.15 -19.77 3.58
C GLU A 54 5.15 -19.14 4.55
N ALA A 55 6.41 -19.58 4.52
CA ALA A 55 7.47 -19.02 5.35
C ALA A 55 7.74 -17.54 5.03
N VAL A 56 7.76 -17.16 3.74
CA VAL A 56 7.94 -15.77 3.32
C VAL A 56 6.76 -14.92 3.73
N ILE A 57 5.51 -15.37 3.55
CA ILE A 57 4.31 -14.65 3.98
C ILE A 57 4.31 -14.43 5.51
N ALA A 58 4.64 -15.47 6.28
CA ALA A 58 4.74 -15.36 7.73
C ALA A 58 5.79 -14.32 8.16
N LYS A 59 6.98 -14.36 7.53
CA LYS A 59 8.05 -13.41 7.82
C LYS A 59 7.70 -11.98 7.38
N ALA A 60 7.05 -11.80 6.24
CA ALA A 60 6.60 -10.49 5.78
C ALA A 60 5.58 -9.86 6.76
N LYS A 61 4.69 -10.68 7.32
CA LYS A 61 3.75 -10.23 8.36
C LYS A 61 4.48 -9.84 9.64
N GLU A 62 5.44 -10.64 10.08
CA GLU A 62 6.27 -10.36 11.26
C GLU A 62 7.05 -9.04 11.09
N ILE A 63 7.73 -8.83 9.96
CA ILE A 63 8.44 -7.58 9.67
C ILE A 63 7.47 -6.39 9.78
N ARG A 64 6.33 -6.45 9.09
CA ARG A 64 5.37 -5.35 9.07
C ARG A 64 4.83 -5.01 10.46
N VAL A 65 4.45 -6.02 11.25
CA VAL A 65 3.79 -5.82 12.55
C VAL A 65 4.83 -5.52 13.65
N ASP A 66 5.89 -6.32 13.71
CA ASP A 66 6.82 -6.29 14.83
C ASP A 66 7.96 -5.29 14.61
N TRP A 67 8.44 -5.13 13.38
CA TRP A 67 9.60 -4.28 13.08
C TRP A 67 9.14 -2.89 12.65
N ASP A 68 8.20 -2.82 11.70
CA ASP A 68 7.71 -1.53 11.17
C ASP A 68 6.60 -0.93 12.05
N LYS A 69 6.08 -1.69 13.03
CA LYS A 69 4.95 -1.29 13.91
C LYS A 69 3.67 -0.91 13.15
N LEU A 70 3.52 -1.43 11.93
CA LEU A 70 2.38 -1.19 11.06
C LEU A 70 1.34 -2.31 11.22
N ASP A 71 0.58 -2.27 12.31
CA ASP A 71 -0.54 -3.20 12.50
C ASP A 71 -1.66 -2.93 11.47
N THR A 72 -1.87 -1.65 11.14
CA THR A 72 -2.76 -1.18 10.06
C THR A 72 -2.01 -0.42 8.98
N ILE A 73 -2.37 -0.69 7.71
CA ILE A 73 -1.85 0.05 6.55
C ILE A 73 -2.70 1.31 6.37
N ASP A 74 -2.27 2.40 7.01
CA ASP A 74 -2.78 3.76 6.81
C ASP A 74 -1.61 4.74 6.72
N ILE A 75 -1.86 5.97 6.25
CA ILE A 75 -0.82 6.98 6.03
C ILE A 75 -0.17 7.45 7.32
N GLU A 76 -0.91 7.50 8.43
CA GLU A 76 -0.36 7.94 9.71
C GLU A 76 0.70 6.96 10.20
N ASN A 77 0.45 5.66 10.01
CA ASN A 77 1.38 4.61 10.35
C ASN A 77 2.47 4.46 9.28
N THR A 78 2.15 4.53 7.99
CA THR A 78 3.07 4.18 6.89
C THR A 78 3.91 5.35 6.36
N ALA A 79 3.53 6.61 6.60
CA ALA A 79 4.27 7.78 6.11
C ALA A 79 5.37 8.28 7.06
N GLY A 80 5.62 7.57 8.16
CA GLY A 80 6.55 7.97 9.20
C GLY A 80 7.99 7.56 8.92
N GLU A 81 8.72 8.35 8.12
CA GLU A 81 10.18 8.54 8.26
C GLU A 81 10.73 9.71 7.42
N GLU A 82 10.03 10.19 6.37
CA GLU A 82 10.61 11.16 5.41
C GLU A 82 10.39 12.66 5.74
N LEU A 83 9.80 13.04 6.89
CA LEU A 83 9.48 14.44 7.22
C LEU A 83 10.12 14.97 8.51
N ALA A 84 11.20 14.36 9.00
CA ALA A 84 12.00 14.86 10.12
C ALA A 84 13.06 15.89 9.67
#